data_AF-A0A507EVU7-F1
#
_entry.id   AF-A0A507EVU7-F1
#
_cell.length_a   1.000
_cell.length_b   1.000
_cell.length_c   1.000
_cell.angle_alpha   90.00
_cell.angle_beta   90.00
_cell.angle_gamma   90.00
#
_symmetry.space_group_name_H-M   'P 1'
#
loop_
_entity.id
_entity.type
_entity.pdbx_description
1 polymer ?
#
loop_
_entity_poly.entity_id
_entity_poly.type
_entity_poly.pdbx_seq_one_letter_code
_entity_poly.pdbx_strand_id
1 'polypeptide(L)'
;MFGAEDLGRKHRTVLVRVVALGADKTATAVAHCKRGRGLIKINGQPLDLVEPAILRTKVYEPIYILGKERFANVDIRVRVEGGGHVSQIYAIRQAIAKAIVAFYQKYVDEASKKEIKDLLVHYDRTLLVADPRRCEPKKFGGAGARARYQKSYR
;
A
#
# COMPACT_ATOMS: atom_id res chain seq x y z
N MET A 1 0.32 49.84 27.60
CA MET A 1 -0.46 48.58 27.64
C MET A 1 -1.14 48.41 26.29
N PHE A 2 -0.54 47.65 25.37
CA PHE A 2 -1.20 47.20 24.14
C PHE A 2 -0.75 45.76 23.90
N GLY A 3 -1.46 44.83 24.53
CA GLY A 3 -1.34 43.40 24.29
C GLY A 3 -2.66 42.90 23.74
N ALA A 4 -2.71 42.67 22.43
CA ALA A 4 -3.69 41.81 21.81
C ALA A 4 -2.88 40.82 20.97
N GLU A 5 -2.61 39.68 21.59
CA GLU A 5 -1.74 38.62 21.11
C GLU A 5 -2.35 37.95 19.86
N ASP A 6 -1.49 37.76 18.87
CA ASP A 6 -1.79 37.20 17.55
C ASP A 6 -2.47 35.82 17.62
N LEU A 7 -3.79 35.80 17.44
CA LEU A 7 -4.55 34.58 17.18
C LEU A 7 -4.24 34.03 15.78
N GLY A 8 -3.39 33.00 15.74
CA GLY A 8 -3.66 31.80 14.94
C GLY A 8 -3.52 31.93 13.42
N ARG A 9 -2.41 32.48 12.92
CA ARG A 9 -2.04 32.30 11.50
C ARG A 9 -1.53 30.87 11.28
N LYS A 10 -2.42 29.95 10.85
CA LYS A 10 -2.00 28.64 10.31
C LYS A 10 -1.01 28.89 9.18
N HIS A 11 0.28 28.67 9.43
CA HIS A 11 1.32 28.73 8.41
C HIS A 11 0.86 27.94 7.18
N ARG A 12 0.82 28.61 6.01
CA ARG A 12 0.64 27.97 4.69
C ARG A 12 1.83 27.06 4.44
N THR A 13 1.83 25.91 5.08
CA THR A 13 2.80 24.86 4.82
C THR A 13 2.44 24.31 3.45
N VAL A 14 3.38 24.33 2.50
CA VAL A 14 3.18 23.69 1.19
C VAL A 14 2.67 22.27 1.45
N LEU A 15 1.51 21.93 0.90
CA LEU A 15 0.87 20.63 1.12
C LEU A 15 1.69 19.53 0.43
N VAL A 16 2.72 19.03 1.12
CA VAL A 16 3.52 17.87 0.69
C VAL A 16 2.72 16.61 0.98
N ARG A 17 1.92 16.19 -0.01
CA ARG A 17 1.09 14.99 0.08
C ARG A 17 1.09 14.23 -1.25
N VAL A 18 1.12 12.91 -1.14
CA VAL A 18 0.97 11.97 -2.26
C VAL A 18 -0.07 10.94 -1.89
N VAL A 19 -0.86 10.52 -2.86
CA VAL A 19 -1.79 9.40 -2.72
C VAL A 19 -1.36 8.33 -3.70
N ALA A 20 -1.23 7.10 -3.20
CA ALA A 20 -0.89 5.93 -4.01
C ALA A 20 -1.90 4.81 -3.77
N LEU A 21 -2.13 4.00 -4.80
CA LEU A 21 -3.08 2.89 -4.76
C LEU A 21 -2.35 1.55 -4.94
N GLY A 22 -2.60 0.64 -4.00
CA GLY A 22 -2.30 -0.79 -4.11
C GLY A 22 -3.58 -1.55 -4.37
N ALA A 23 -3.51 -2.58 -5.22
CA ALA A 23 -4.64 -3.44 -5.51
C ALA A 23 -4.16 -4.87 -5.73
N ASP A 24 -4.80 -5.79 -5.03
CA ASP A 24 -4.63 -7.22 -5.25
C ASP A 24 -5.99 -7.90 -5.21
N LYS A 25 -6.31 -8.67 -6.25
CA LYS A 25 -7.64 -9.23 -6.46
C LYS A 25 -8.73 -8.16 -6.29
N THR A 26 -9.72 -8.39 -5.44
CA THR A 26 -10.79 -7.44 -5.16
C THR A 26 -10.44 -6.46 -4.03
N ALA A 27 -9.30 -6.60 -3.38
CA ALA A 27 -8.85 -5.70 -2.31
C ALA A 27 -8.17 -4.46 -2.89
N THR A 28 -8.51 -3.31 -2.35
CA THR A 28 -7.89 -2.02 -2.68
C THR A 28 -7.36 -1.37 -1.41
N ALA A 29 -6.16 -0.78 -1.52
CA ALA A 29 -5.52 -0.06 -0.44
C ALA A 29 -5.06 1.30 -0.95
N VAL A 30 -5.52 2.36 -0.29
CA VAL A 30 -5.18 3.75 -0.61
C VAL A 30 -4.24 4.27 0.48
N ALA A 31 -3.00 4.55 0.11
CA ALA A 31 -1.98 5.09 0.98
C ALA A 31 -1.86 6.61 0.79
N HIS A 32 -2.16 7.36 1.86
CA HIS A 32 -1.90 8.78 1.95
C HIS A 32 -0.54 9.00 2.62
N CYS A 33 0.43 9.44 1.84
CA CYS A 33 1.77 9.79 2.29
C CYS A 33 1.87 11.30 2.46
N LYS A 34 2.35 11.73 3.63
CA LYS A 34 2.62 13.14 3.96
C LYS A 34 3.99 13.26 4.62
N ARG A 35 4.60 14.44 4.57
CA ARG A 35 5.82 14.70 5.35
C ARG A 35 5.50 14.61 6.86
N GLY A 36 6.35 13.92 7.62
CA GLY A 36 6.04 13.53 8.99
C GLY A 36 7.23 12.95 9.77
N ARG A 37 6.93 12.12 10.77
CA ARG A 37 7.91 11.54 11.73
C ARG A 37 8.10 10.03 11.56
N GLY A 38 7.63 9.43 10.46
CA GLY A 38 7.76 8.00 10.21
C GLY A 38 6.61 7.14 10.73
N LEU A 39 5.43 7.73 10.96
CA LEU A 39 4.30 7.00 11.53
C LEU A 39 3.46 6.34 10.43
N ILE A 40 3.38 5.01 10.46
CA ILE A 40 2.60 4.21 9.52
C ILE A 40 1.39 3.60 10.23
N LYS A 41 0.19 3.87 9.71
CA LYS A 41 -1.09 3.35 10.24
C LYS A 41 -1.96 2.77 9.14
N ILE A 42 -2.65 1.67 9.44
CA ILE A 42 -3.61 0.99 8.56
C ILE A 42 -4.97 1.04 9.25
N ASN A 43 -5.97 1.65 8.62
CA ASN A 43 -7.33 1.82 9.17
C ASN A 43 -7.35 2.40 10.60
N GLY A 44 -6.37 3.24 10.95
CA GLY A 44 -6.23 3.85 12.27
C GLY A 44 -5.38 3.07 13.27
N GLN A 45 -5.11 1.79 13.00
CA GLN A 45 -4.26 0.91 13.82
C GLN A 45 -2.78 0.98 13.37
N PRO A 46 -1.82 0.76 14.28
CA PRO A 46 -0.41 0.63 13.92
C PRO A 46 -0.12 -0.64 13.12
N LEU A 47 0.98 -0.65 12.36
CA LEU A 47 1.38 -1.76 11.49
C LEU A 47 1.56 -3.10 12.25
N ASP A 48 1.97 -3.04 13.51
CA ASP A 48 2.24 -4.23 14.34
C ASP A 48 0.99 -5.04 14.65
N LEU A 49 -0.20 -4.41 14.59
CA LEU A 49 -1.47 -5.03 14.92
C LEU A 49 -2.21 -5.59 13.71
N VAL A 50 -1.62 -5.58 12.51
CA VAL A 50 -2.25 -6.13 11.30
C VAL A 50 -2.52 -7.62 11.45
N GLU A 51 -3.74 -8.07 11.16
CA GLU A 51 -4.07 -9.50 11.19
C GLU A 51 -4.16 -10.08 9.76
N PRO A 52 -3.80 -11.37 9.56
CA PRO A 52 -3.24 -12.34 10.51
C PRO A 52 -1.75 -12.16 10.80
N ALA A 53 -1.33 -12.55 12.02
CA ALA A 53 0.04 -12.37 12.51
C ALA A 53 1.13 -12.99 11.61
N ILE A 54 0.85 -14.15 11.02
CA ILE A 54 1.79 -14.89 10.15
C ILE A 54 2.18 -14.06 8.91
N LEU A 55 1.26 -13.24 8.40
CA LEU A 55 1.47 -12.46 7.20
C LEU A 55 1.93 -11.02 7.49
N ARG A 56 2.10 -10.63 8.77
CA ARG A 56 2.61 -9.30 9.14
C ARG A 56 3.93 -8.98 8.46
N THR A 57 4.83 -9.96 8.38
CA THR A 57 6.14 -9.81 7.75
C THR A 57 6.03 -9.31 6.31
N LYS A 58 4.98 -9.70 5.57
CA LYS A 58 4.74 -9.23 4.19
C LYS A 58 4.48 -7.73 4.12
N VAL A 59 3.84 -7.16 5.13
CA VAL A 59 3.60 -5.71 5.20
C VAL A 59 4.89 -4.95 5.51
N TYR A 60 5.79 -5.54 6.31
CA TYR A 60 7.07 -4.92 6.68
C TYR A 60 8.16 -5.00 5.60
N GLU A 61 8.07 -5.93 4.65
CA GLU A 61 9.05 -6.09 3.57
C GLU A 61 9.51 -4.77 2.91
N PRO A 62 8.63 -3.85 2.45
CA PRO A 62 9.07 -2.58 1.87
C PRO A 62 9.88 -1.71 2.86
N ILE A 63 9.63 -1.82 4.16
CA ILE A 63 10.37 -1.10 5.21
C ILE A 63 11.74 -1.74 5.43
N TYR A 64 11.81 -3.07 5.42
CA TYR A 64 13.08 -3.79 5.58
C TYR A 64 14.01 -3.63 4.38
N ILE A 65 13.48 -3.65 3.16
CA ILE A 65 14.26 -3.51 1.93
C ILE A 65 14.87 -2.11 1.80
N LEU A 66 14.09 -1.08 2.12
CA LEU A 66 14.50 0.32 1.92
C LEU A 66 15.21 0.92 3.14
N GLY A 67 15.12 0.27 4.30
CA GLY A 67 15.61 0.77 5.57
C GLY A 67 14.66 1.79 6.22
N LYS A 68 14.71 1.88 7.55
CA LYS A 68 13.85 2.78 8.34
C LYS A 68 14.10 4.27 8.06
N GLU A 69 15.31 4.62 7.64
CA GLU A 69 15.73 6.00 7.39
C GLU A 69 14.90 6.68 6.30
N ARG A 70 14.60 5.95 5.21
CA ARG A 70 13.78 6.46 4.10
C ARG A 70 12.32 6.69 4.49
N PHE A 71 11.87 6.05 5.58
CA PHE A 71 10.54 6.24 6.14
C PHE A 71 10.49 7.29 7.26
N ALA A 72 11.62 7.65 7.88
CA ALA A 72 11.65 8.53 9.06
C ALA A 72 11.02 9.92 8.82
N ASN A 73 11.06 10.40 7.58
CA ASN A 73 10.57 11.73 7.19
C ASN A 73 9.12 11.74 6.67
N VAL A 74 8.44 10.58 6.65
CA VAL A 74 7.12 10.44 6.02
C VAL A 74 6.14 9.69 6.92
N ASP A 75 4.94 10.23 7.08
CA ASP A 75 3.83 9.52 7.70
C ASP A 75 2.93 8.93 6.61
N ILE A 76 2.54 7.67 6.78
CA ILE A 76 1.69 6.96 5.83
C ILE A 76 0.41 6.50 6.53
N ARG A 77 -0.74 6.92 6.01
CA ARG A 77 -2.05 6.42 6.45
C ARG A 77 -2.66 5.60 5.32
N VAL A 78 -2.89 4.33 5.56
CA VAL A 78 -3.48 3.40 4.59
C VAL A 78 -4.94 3.15 4.95
N ARG A 79 -5.83 3.34 4.00
CA ARG A 79 -7.23 2.89 4.05
C ARG A 79 -7.39 1.67 3.17
N VAL A 80 -8.03 0.63 3.67
CA VAL A 80 -8.13 -0.66 2.98
C VAL A 80 -9.57 -1.14 2.95
N GLU A 81 -10.05 -1.53 1.77
CA GLU A 81 -11.42 -1.98 1.54
C GLU A 81 -11.45 -3.17 0.55
N GLY A 82 -12.48 -4.01 0.67
CA GLY A 82 -12.71 -5.15 -0.23
C GLY A 82 -11.77 -6.35 -0.04
N GLY A 83 -12.05 -7.42 -0.78
CA GLY A 83 -11.29 -8.68 -0.74
C GLY A 83 -11.32 -9.42 0.60
N GLY A 84 -10.31 -10.25 0.83
CA GLY A 84 -10.08 -10.95 2.11
C GLY A 84 -8.70 -10.64 2.71
N HIS A 85 -8.41 -11.19 3.89
CA HIS A 85 -7.21 -10.89 4.69
C HIS A 85 -5.90 -10.92 3.89
N VAL A 86 -5.67 -12.00 3.13
CA VAL A 86 -4.44 -12.18 2.34
C VAL A 86 -4.33 -11.09 1.28
N SER A 87 -5.36 -10.91 0.44
CA SER A 87 -5.35 -9.89 -0.61
C SER A 87 -5.22 -8.47 -0.06
N GLN A 88 -5.81 -8.19 1.10
CA GLN A 88 -5.66 -6.89 1.76
C GLN A 88 -4.21 -6.64 2.18
N ILE A 89 -3.54 -7.64 2.74
CA ILE A 89 -2.12 -7.53 3.10
C ILE A 89 -1.24 -7.24 1.88
N TYR A 90 -1.45 -7.95 0.77
CA TYR A 90 -0.70 -7.70 -0.46
C TYR A 90 -1.02 -6.31 -1.05
N ALA A 91 -2.27 -5.85 -0.99
CA ALA A 91 -2.64 -4.51 -1.41
C ALA A 91 -1.98 -3.43 -0.54
N ILE A 92 -1.96 -3.58 0.80
CA ILE A 92 -1.29 -2.67 1.73
C ILE A 92 0.21 -2.61 1.44
N ARG A 93 0.86 -3.77 1.36
CA ARG A 93 2.29 -3.92 1.03
C ARG A 93 2.63 -3.12 -0.23
N GLN A 94 1.82 -3.29 -1.28
CA GLN A 94 1.99 -2.60 -2.54
C GLN A 94 1.74 -1.08 -2.43
N ALA A 95 0.71 -0.67 -1.68
CA ALA A 95 0.37 0.74 -1.51
C ALA A 95 1.48 1.51 -0.79
N ILE A 96 2.09 0.93 0.25
CA ILE A 96 3.22 1.52 0.98
C ILE A 96 4.43 1.70 0.05
N ALA A 97 4.79 0.67 -0.70
CA ALA A 97 5.91 0.72 -1.64
C ALA A 97 5.72 1.81 -2.72
N LYS A 98 4.54 1.84 -3.36
CA LYS A 98 4.20 2.87 -4.35
C LYS A 98 4.18 4.28 -3.75
N ALA A 99 3.70 4.43 -2.51
CA ALA A 99 3.61 5.72 -1.85
C ALA A 99 5.00 6.36 -1.65
N ILE A 100 6.00 5.57 -1.26
CA ILE A 100 7.37 6.05 -1.11
C ILE A 100 7.98 6.43 -2.46
N VAL A 101 7.88 5.57 -3.47
CA VAL A 101 8.42 5.87 -4.80
C VAL A 101 7.81 7.16 -5.35
N ALA A 102 6.49 7.34 -5.22
CA ALA A 102 5.80 8.53 -5.68
C ALA A 102 6.14 9.79 -4.85
N PHE A 103 6.42 9.64 -3.56
CA PHE A 103 6.89 10.74 -2.71
C PHE A 103 8.27 11.23 -3.14
N TYR A 104 9.23 10.31 -3.31
CA TYR A 104 10.58 10.64 -3.73
C TYR A 104 10.61 11.24 -5.14
N GLN A 105 9.80 10.70 -6.06
CA GLN A 105 9.66 11.25 -7.41
C GLN A 105 9.22 12.72 -7.43
N LYS A 106 8.36 13.13 -6.48
CA LYS A 106 7.75 14.47 -6.50
C LYS A 106 8.49 15.50 -5.66
N TYR A 107 9.13 15.08 -4.57
CA TYR A 107 9.59 16.00 -3.51
C TYR A 107 11.06 15.85 -3.12
N VAL A 108 11.79 14.86 -3.65
CA VAL A 108 13.20 14.63 -3.30
C VAL A 108 14.08 14.73 -4.55
N ASP A 109 14.29 13.63 -5.27
CA ASP A 109 15.11 13.60 -6.48
C ASP A 109 14.87 12.31 -7.30
N GLU A 110 15.23 12.33 -8.58
CA GLU A 110 15.02 11.20 -9.49
C GLU A 110 16.02 10.06 -9.30
N ALA A 111 17.24 10.35 -8.83
CA ALA A 111 18.27 9.34 -8.63
C ALA A 111 17.90 8.41 -7.46
N SER A 112 17.55 8.98 -6.29
CA SER A 112 17.04 8.26 -5.13
C SER A 112 15.79 7.46 -5.48
N LYS A 113 14.89 8.02 -6.29
CA LYS A 113 13.69 7.29 -6.77
C LYS A 113 14.10 6.06 -7.59
N LYS A 114 15.07 6.18 -8.49
CA LYS A 114 15.55 5.07 -9.31
C LYS A 114 16.13 3.96 -8.43
N GLU A 115 16.99 4.31 -7.47
CA GLU A 115 17.53 3.35 -6.50
C GLU A 115 16.44 2.59 -5.73
N ILE A 116 15.46 3.31 -5.17
CA ILE A 116 14.33 2.70 -4.43
C ILE A 116 13.57 1.75 -5.34
N LYS A 117 13.27 2.20 -6.57
CA LYS A 117 12.52 1.40 -7.53
C LYS A 117 13.28 0.12 -7.90
N ASP A 118 14.57 0.23 -8.16
CA ASP A 118 15.40 -0.91 -8.58
C ASP A 118 15.54 -1.92 -7.43
N LEU A 119 15.73 -1.47 -6.18
CA LEU A 119 15.74 -2.33 -5.00
C LEU A 119 14.41 -3.08 -4.80
N LEU A 120 13.28 -2.38 -4.92
CA LEU A 120 11.96 -2.99 -4.77
C LEU A 120 11.67 -4.00 -5.89
N VAL A 121 11.98 -3.67 -7.15
CA VAL A 121 11.74 -4.57 -8.30
C VAL A 121 12.65 -5.79 -8.25
N HIS A 122 13.91 -5.61 -7.84
CA HIS A 122 14.86 -6.72 -7.68
C HIS A 122 14.40 -7.74 -6.65
N TYR A 123 13.81 -7.27 -5.54
CA TYR A 123 13.24 -8.18 -4.54
C TYR A 123 11.94 -8.83 -5.05
N ASP A 124 10.95 -8.01 -5.45
CA ASP A 124 9.66 -8.51 -5.91
C ASP A 124 8.92 -7.46 -6.76
N ARG A 125 8.66 -7.82 -8.03
CA ARG A 125 7.91 -6.97 -8.96
C ARG A 125 6.50 -6.62 -8.46
N THR A 126 5.87 -7.47 -7.65
CA THR A 126 4.50 -7.25 -7.15
C THR A 126 4.39 -6.08 -6.17
N LEU A 127 5.50 -5.62 -5.59
CA LEU A 127 5.54 -4.42 -4.74
C LEU A 127 5.15 -3.15 -5.51
N LEU A 128 5.40 -3.10 -6.82
CA LEU A 128 5.08 -1.94 -7.66
C LEU A 128 4.02 -2.22 -8.72
N VAL A 129 3.93 -3.45 -9.23
CA VAL A 129 2.98 -3.82 -10.29
C VAL A 129 1.89 -4.71 -9.73
N ALA A 130 0.62 -4.40 -10.00
CA ALA A 130 -0.51 -5.15 -9.47
C ALA A 130 -0.69 -6.47 -10.23
N ASP A 131 -1.14 -7.51 -9.54
CA ASP A 131 -1.49 -8.78 -10.15
C ASP A 131 -2.82 -8.64 -10.92
N PRO A 132 -2.84 -8.85 -12.25
CA PRO A 132 -4.04 -8.69 -13.06
C PRO A 132 -5.06 -9.83 -12.87
N ARG A 133 -4.70 -10.95 -12.21
CA ARG A 133 -5.57 -12.13 -12.11
C ARG A 133 -6.88 -11.84 -11.37
N ARG A 134 -7.99 -12.36 -11.89
CA ARG A 134 -9.34 -12.28 -11.30
C ARG A 134 -10.07 -13.62 -11.44
N CYS A 135 -11.09 -13.86 -10.61
CA CYS A 135 -11.87 -15.09 -10.65
C CYS A 135 -12.65 -15.18 -11.97
N GLU A 136 -12.42 -16.26 -12.72
CA GLU A 136 -13.18 -16.54 -13.94
C GLU A 136 -14.67 -16.81 -13.61
N PRO A 137 -15.63 -16.29 -14.39
CA PRO A 137 -17.05 -16.58 -14.18
C PRO A 137 -17.38 -18.06 -14.34
N LYS A 138 -18.34 -18.55 -13.54
CA LYS A 138 -18.90 -19.91 -13.67
C LYS A 138 -19.54 -20.11 -15.05
N LYS A 139 -19.39 -21.31 -15.61
CA LYS A 139 -20.05 -21.74 -16.84
C LYS A 139 -21.08 -22.84 -16.53
N PHE A 140 -22.12 -22.97 -17.35
CA PHE A 140 -23.14 -24.02 -17.18
C PHE A 140 -22.54 -25.43 -17.37
N GLY A 141 -23.22 -26.46 -16.88
CA GLY A 141 -22.79 -27.86 -17.05
C GLY A 141 -21.66 -28.31 -16.10
N GLY A 142 -21.45 -27.59 -15.00
CA GLY A 142 -20.50 -27.99 -13.97
C GLY A 142 -20.50 -27.07 -12.75
N ALA A 143 -19.68 -27.44 -11.76
CA ALA A 143 -19.63 -26.73 -10.49
C ALA A 143 -18.95 -25.35 -10.58
N GLY A 144 -17.96 -25.18 -11.47
CA GLY A 144 -17.10 -23.99 -11.53
C GLY A 144 -16.88 -23.43 -12.94
N ALA A 145 -15.82 -22.62 -13.09
CA ALA A 145 -15.47 -22.01 -14.38
C ALA A 145 -15.12 -23.05 -15.46
N ARG A 146 -14.38 -24.09 -15.08
CA ARG A 146 -13.87 -25.12 -16.02
C ARG A 146 -14.31 -26.55 -15.68
N ALA A 147 -14.57 -26.85 -14.40
CA ALA A 147 -15.02 -28.17 -13.97
C ALA A 147 -16.38 -28.51 -14.59
N ARG A 148 -16.55 -29.76 -15.02
CA ARG A 148 -17.79 -30.31 -15.59
C ARG A 148 -18.33 -31.42 -14.69
N TYR A 149 -19.65 -31.61 -14.68
CA TYR A 149 -20.24 -32.75 -13.98
C TYR A 149 -19.84 -34.05 -14.68
N GLN A 150 -19.69 -35.13 -13.89
CA GLN A 150 -19.35 -36.44 -14.40
C GLN A 150 -20.44 -36.95 -15.35
N LYS A 151 -20.04 -37.47 -16.52
CA LYS A 151 -20.94 -38.08 -17.48
C LYS A 151 -21.02 -39.59 -17.22
N SER A 152 -22.23 -40.14 -17.14
CA SER A 152 -22.49 -41.58 -17.10
C SER A 152 -22.97 -42.08 -18.46
N TYR A 153 -22.50 -43.25 -18.87
CA TYR A 153 -22.95 -43.97 -20.07
C TYR A 153 -23.64 -45.29 -19.68
N ARG A 154 -24.37 -45.88 -20.62
CA ARG A 154 -24.97 -47.22 -20.55
C ARG A 154 -24.60 -48.00 -21.80
#